data_AF-A0A522NWU5-F1
#
_entry.id   AF-A0A522NWU5-F1
#
_cell.length_a   1.000
_cell.length_b   1.000
_cell.length_c   1.000
_cell.angle_alpha   90.00
_cell.angle_beta   90.00
_cell.angle_gamma   90.00
#
_symmetry.space_group_name_H-M   'P 1'
#
loop_
_entity.id
_entity.type
_entity.pdbx_description
1 polymer ?
#
loop_
_entity_poly.entity_id
_entity_poly.type
_entity_poly.pdbx_seq_one_letter_code
_entity_poly.pdbx_strand_id
1 'polypeptide(L)'
;MGIQKWINVRFGKKVKTLRENRHWSQATLAKMLSDRGIQPIHPTTVAKIESGDRSVRINEAVGIADIFEVSLDSLLGRKAGTQDSDLTYRVGALSASAHESYRLLATVIGMIREPLEELPDDFEGIESLQSAGLNTLSGLGSARESLAELLSVSGDILLKREQVRLGKAQP
;
A
#
# COMPACT_ATOMS: atom_id res chain seq x y z
N MET A 1 2.11 -4.07 -31.94
CA MET A 1 0.78 -3.91 -31.32
C MET A 1 0.97 -3.15 -30.01
N GLY A 2 0.42 -1.95 -29.86
CA GLY A 2 0.75 -1.05 -28.74
C GLY A 2 0.29 -1.56 -27.37
N ILE A 3 1.05 -1.22 -26.31
CA ILE A 3 0.81 -1.61 -24.90
C ILE A 3 -0.65 -1.35 -24.48
N GLN A 4 -1.22 -0.23 -24.91
CA GLN A 4 -2.60 0.17 -24.57
C GLN A 4 -3.67 -0.81 -25.11
N LYS A 5 -3.49 -1.34 -26.33
CA LYS A 5 -4.44 -2.30 -26.92
C LYS A 5 -4.42 -3.62 -26.15
N TRP A 6 -3.25 -4.07 -25.72
CA TRP A 6 -3.13 -5.29 -24.92
C TRP A 6 -3.79 -5.17 -23.54
N ILE A 7 -3.63 -4.02 -22.87
CA ILE A 7 -4.25 -3.73 -21.58
C ILE A 7 -5.78 -3.73 -21.69
N ASN A 8 -6.34 -3.02 -22.67
CA ASN A 8 -7.80 -2.95 -22.88
C ASN A 8 -8.39 -4.34 -23.16
N VAL A 9 -7.74 -5.15 -24.02
CA VAL A 9 -8.19 -6.52 -24.32
C VAL A 9 -8.16 -7.41 -23.09
N ARG A 10 -7.12 -7.32 -22.26
CA ARG A 10 -7.00 -8.12 -21.03
C ARG A 10 -8.07 -7.75 -20.01
N PHE A 11 -8.28 -6.46 -19.80
CA PHE A 11 -9.35 -5.94 -18.94
C PHE A 11 -10.72 -6.41 -19.43
N GLY A 12 -11.03 -6.20 -20.72
CA GLY A 12 -12.28 -6.60 -21.34
C GLY A 12 -12.59 -8.09 -21.20
N LYS A 13 -11.60 -8.95 -21.43
CA LYS A 13 -11.73 -10.40 -21.19
C LYS A 13 -12.07 -10.73 -19.74
N LYS A 14 -11.43 -10.08 -18.77
CA LYS A 14 -11.69 -10.32 -17.35
C LYS A 14 -13.12 -9.92 -16.97
N VAL A 15 -13.58 -8.76 -17.44
CA VAL A 15 -14.96 -8.27 -17.27
C VAL A 15 -15.96 -9.27 -17.85
N LYS A 16 -15.72 -9.71 -19.09
CA LYS A 16 -16.56 -10.70 -19.77
C LYS A 16 -16.67 -11.99 -18.97
N THR A 17 -15.56 -12.55 -18.50
CA THR A 17 -15.55 -13.76 -17.66
C THR A 17 -16.33 -13.56 -16.36
N LEU A 18 -16.14 -12.44 -15.66
CA LEU A 18 -16.86 -12.16 -14.41
C LEU A 18 -18.37 -12.01 -14.63
N ARG A 19 -18.77 -11.41 -15.77
CA ARG A 19 -20.17 -11.27 -16.17
C ARG A 19 -20.80 -12.63 -16.50
N GLU A 20 -20.11 -13.44 -17.31
CA GLU A 20 -20.59 -14.75 -17.75
C GLU A 20 -20.70 -15.74 -16.59
N ASN A 21 -19.75 -15.72 -15.65
CA ASN A 21 -19.79 -16.54 -14.43
C ASN A 21 -20.99 -16.21 -13.52
N ARG A 22 -21.52 -14.98 -13.61
CA ARG A 22 -22.72 -14.56 -12.88
C ARG A 22 -24.01 -14.67 -13.72
N HIS A 23 -23.90 -15.25 -14.91
CA HIS A 23 -25.00 -15.37 -15.87
C HIS A 23 -25.67 -14.03 -16.23
N TRP A 24 -24.91 -12.93 -16.19
CA TRP A 24 -25.43 -11.61 -16.51
C TRP A 24 -25.35 -11.32 -18.01
N SER A 25 -26.36 -10.66 -18.55
CA SER A 25 -26.29 -10.11 -19.90
C SER A 25 -25.47 -8.81 -19.92
N GLN A 26 -24.98 -8.39 -21.09
CA GLN A 26 -24.33 -7.07 -21.23
C GLN A 26 -25.29 -5.94 -20.84
N ALA A 27 -26.59 -6.10 -21.09
CA ALA A 27 -27.62 -5.14 -20.67
C ALA A 27 -27.80 -5.09 -19.16
N THR A 28 -27.71 -6.23 -18.48
CA THR A 28 -27.76 -6.32 -17.02
C THR A 28 -26.61 -5.54 -16.39
N LEU A 29 -25.37 -5.77 -16.86
CA LEU A 29 -24.19 -5.04 -16.37
C LEU A 29 -24.27 -3.54 -16.68
N ALA A 30 -24.72 -3.18 -17.88
CA ALA A 30 -24.93 -1.78 -18.29
C ALA A 30 -25.92 -1.05 -17.37
N LYS A 31 -27.04 -1.72 -17.03
CA LYS A 31 -28.04 -1.20 -16.10
C LYS A 31 -27.44 -1.01 -14.70
N MET A 32 -26.77 -2.03 -14.15
CA MET A 32 -26.14 -1.95 -12.82
C MET A 32 -25.11 -0.81 -12.71
N LEU A 33 -24.33 -0.56 -13.77
CA LEU A 33 -23.40 0.57 -13.83
C LEU A 33 -24.13 1.91 -13.84
N SER A 34 -25.20 2.01 -14.64
CA SER A 34 -26.01 3.23 -14.72
C SER A 34 -26.73 3.53 -13.40
N ASP A 35 -27.26 2.50 -12.73
CA ASP A 35 -27.92 2.62 -11.42
C ASP A 35 -26.97 3.14 -10.32
N ARG A 36 -25.65 2.98 -10.50
CA ARG A 36 -24.60 3.52 -9.60
C ARG A 36 -24.12 4.93 -9.97
N GLY A 37 -24.81 5.63 -10.87
CA GLY A 37 -24.47 7.00 -11.26
C GLY A 37 -23.20 7.10 -12.13
N ILE A 38 -22.68 5.99 -12.61
CA ILE A 38 -21.63 5.99 -13.63
C ILE A 38 -22.33 6.29 -14.93
N GLN A 39 -21.85 7.31 -15.66
CA GLN A 39 -22.44 7.86 -16.90
C GLN A 39 -23.23 6.81 -17.68
N PRO A 40 -24.40 7.15 -18.26
CA PRO A 40 -25.27 6.17 -18.92
C PRO A 40 -24.48 5.24 -19.84
N ILE A 41 -24.34 3.98 -19.40
CA ILE A 41 -23.62 2.95 -20.14
C ILE A 41 -24.69 2.14 -20.87
N HIS A 42 -24.55 2.07 -22.19
CA HIS A 42 -25.38 1.21 -23.02
C HIS A 42 -24.79 -0.20 -23.10
N PRO A 43 -25.60 -1.24 -23.38
CA PRO A 43 -25.11 -2.61 -23.56
C PRO A 43 -24.01 -2.71 -24.63
N THR A 44 -24.09 -1.90 -25.69
CA THR A 44 -23.07 -1.80 -26.75
C THR A 44 -21.74 -1.23 -26.25
N THR A 45 -21.76 -0.35 -25.26
CA THR A 45 -20.56 0.16 -24.59
C THR A 45 -19.88 -0.95 -23.80
N VAL A 46 -20.65 -1.77 -23.07
CA VAL A 46 -20.14 -2.96 -22.37
C VAL A 46 -19.49 -3.92 -23.38
N ALA A 47 -20.14 -4.18 -24.51
CA ALA A 47 -19.57 -5.05 -25.56
C ALA A 47 -18.21 -4.55 -26.07
N LYS A 48 -18.09 -3.24 -26.33
CA LYS A 48 -16.82 -2.62 -26.78
C LYS A 48 -15.74 -2.62 -25.69
N ILE A 49 -16.12 -2.54 -24.42
CA ILE A 49 -15.18 -2.72 -23.30
C ILE A 49 -14.69 -4.17 -23.26
N GLU A 50 -15.61 -5.14 -23.38
CA GLU A 50 -15.29 -6.58 -23.35
C GLU A 50 -14.40 -7.03 -24.51
N SER A 51 -14.57 -6.46 -25.70
CA SER A 51 -13.70 -6.71 -26.86
C SER A 51 -12.35 -5.98 -26.79
N GLY A 52 -12.25 -4.93 -25.95
CA GLY A 52 -11.09 -4.05 -25.89
C GLY A 52 -11.03 -3.01 -27.00
N ASP A 53 -12.10 -2.85 -27.79
CA ASP A 53 -12.21 -1.84 -28.85
C ASP A 53 -12.38 -0.42 -28.30
N ARG A 54 -12.83 -0.29 -27.04
CA ARG A 54 -12.93 0.97 -26.31
C ARG A 54 -12.09 0.90 -25.04
N SER A 55 -11.33 1.96 -24.77
CA SER A 55 -10.65 2.11 -23.48
C SER A 55 -11.66 2.44 -22.39
N VAL A 56 -11.54 1.76 -21.24
CA VAL A 56 -12.39 1.99 -20.08
C VAL A 56 -11.93 3.23 -19.34
N ARG A 57 -12.86 4.08 -18.88
CA ARG A 57 -12.53 5.22 -18.02
C ARG A 57 -12.29 4.75 -16.58
N ILE A 58 -11.56 5.54 -15.79
CA ILE A 58 -11.22 5.17 -14.40
C ILE A 58 -12.48 4.95 -13.56
N ASN A 59 -13.45 5.86 -13.64
CA ASN A 59 -14.72 5.75 -12.92
C ASN A 59 -15.54 4.51 -13.34
N GLU A 60 -15.50 4.15 -14.63
CA GLU A 60 -16.13 2.93 -15.15
C GLU A 60 -15.44 1.68 -14.59
N ALA A 61 -14.10 1.66 -14.55
CA ALA A 61 -13.34 0.54 -14.02
C ALA A 61 -13.56 0.33 -12.52
N VAL A 62 -13.62 1.41 -11.74
CA VAL A 62 -13.96 1.38 -10.30
C VAL A 62 -15.37 0.82 -10.11
N GLY A 63 -16.36 1.32 -10.84
CA GLY A 63 -17.72 0.79 -10.75
C GLY A 63 -17.86 -0.69 -11.10
N ILE A 64 -17.14 -1.13 -12.13
CA ILE A 64 -17.12 -2.54 -12.51
C ILE A 64 -16.50 -3.38 -11.39
N ALA A 65 -15.40 -2.91 -10.77
CA ALA A 65 -14.78 -3.56 -9.63
C ALA A 65 -15.75 -3.67 -8.44
N ASP A 66 -16.46 -2.60 -8.12
CA ASP A 66 -17.43 -2.57 -7.02
C ASP A 66 -18.67 -3.43 -7.30
N ILE A 67 -19.13 -3.55 -8.55
CA ILE A 67 -20.27 -4.42 -8.92
C ILE A 67 -19.88 -5.89 -8.79
N PHE A 68 -18.64 -6.21 -9.14
CA PHE A 68 -18.14 -7.57 -9.06
C PHE A 68 -17.49 -7.90 -7.72
N GLU A 69 -17.48 -6.98 -6.76
CA GLU A 69 -16.88 -7.15 -5.42
C GLU A 69 -15.43 -7.66 -5.50
N VAL A 70 -14.66 -7.10 -6.43
CA VAL A 70 -13.23 -7.41 -6.59
C VAL A 70 -12.41 -6.14 -6.51
N SER A 71 -11.13 -6.24 -6.15
CA SER A 71 -10.24 -5.08 -6.23
C SER A 71 -10.00 -4.66 -7.68
N LEU A 72 -9.78 -3.36 -7.90
CA LEU A 72 -9.43 -2.82 -9.21
C LEU A 72 -8.14 -3.47 -9.76
N ASP A 73 -7.18 -3.78 -8.90
CA ASP A 73 -5.98 -4.53 -9.29
C ASP A 73 -6.31 -5.90 -9.86
N SER A 74 -7.17 -6.67 -9.17
CA SER A 74 -7.63 -7.99 -9.66
C SER A 74 -8.34 -7.87 -11.00
N LEU A 75 -9.13 -6.82 -11.19
CA LEU A 75 -9.85 -6.55 -12.44
C LEU A 75 -8.89 -6.19 -13.60
N LEU A 76 -7.82 -5.44 -13.31
CA LEU A 76 -6.73 -5.14 -14.25
C LEU A 76 -5.82 -6.36 -14.52
N GLY A 77 -6.10 -7.51 -13.89
CA GLY A 77 -5.26 -8.71 -13.96
C GLY A 77 -3.93 -8.54 -13.22
N ARG A 78 -3.84 -7.55 -12.33
CA ARG A 78 -2.76 -7.42 -11.36
C ARG A 78 -3.11 -8.32 -10.17
N LYS A 79 -2.21 -9.24 -9.84
CA LYS A 79 -2.38 -10.05 -8.63
C LYS A 79 -2.11 -9.14 -7.43
N ALA A 80 -3.11 -8.93 -6.59
CA ALA A 80 -2.93 -8.25 -5.31
C ALA A 80 -1.81 -8.94 -4.53
N GLY A 81 -0.83 -8.18 -4.06
CA GLY A 81 0.29 -8.70 -3.27
C GLY A 81 1.37 -9.50 -4.02
N THR A 82 1.32 -9.62 -5.35
CA THR A 82 2.39 -10.31 -6.11
C THR A 82 3.08 -9.46 -7.17
N GLN A 83 2.79 -8.15 -7.24
CA GLN A 83 3.63 -7.24 -8.01
C GLN A 83 4.77 -6.76 -7.12
N ASP A 84 5.99 -7.08 -7.56
CA ASP A 84 7.24 -6.69 -6.91
C ASP A 84 7.26 -5.20 -6.53
N SER A 85 6.66 -4.34 -7.37
CA SER A 85 6.58 -2.90 -7.14
C SER A 85 5.67 -2.46 -5.99
N ASP A 86 4.51 -3.10 -5.76
CA ASP A 86 3.60 -2.71 -4.67
C ASP A 86 4.17 -3.13 -3.30
N LEU A 87 4.74 -4.34 -3.23
CA LEU A 87 5.40 -4.81 -2.03
C LEU A 87 6.66 -4.00 -1.73
N THR A 88 7.49 -3.70 -2.74
CA THR A 88 8.65 -2.80 -2.60
C THR A 88 8.22 -1.41 -2.15
N TYR A 89 7.15 -0.85 -2.70
CA TYR A 89 6.61 0.45 -2.27
C TYR A 89 6.17 0.41 -0.80
N ARG A 90 5.41 -0.61 -0.39
CA ARG A 90 4.92 -0.75 0.99
C ARG A 90 6.05 -0.99 1.99
N VAL A 91 7.05 -1.81 1.63
CA VAL A 91 8.24 -2.02 2.46
C VAL A 91 9.06 -0.74 2.55
N GLY A 92 9.24 -0.01 1.44
CA GLY A 92 9.92 1.29 1.44
C GLY A 92 9.21 2.33 2.30
N ALA A 93 7.88 2.40 2.25
CA ALA A 93 7.07 3.27 3.11
C ALA A 93 7.20 2.89 4.59
N LEU A 94 7.21 1.59 4.90
CA LEU A 94 7.45 1.08 6.25
C LEU A 94 8.85 1.49 6.75
N SER A 95 9.90 1.29 5.94
CA SER A 95 11.27 1.71 6.26
C SER A 95 11.36 3.21 6.49
N ALA A 96 10.73 4.02 5.65
CA ALA A 96 10.72 5.48 5.81
C ALA A 96 10.05 5.89 7.13
N SER A 97 8.89 5.31 7.45
CA SER A 97 8.21 5.57 8.72
C SER A 97 9.01 5.10 9.93
N ALA A 98 9.67 3.94 9.85
CA ALA A 98 10.53 3.43 10.93
C ALA A 98 11.77 4.32 11.14
N HIS A 99 12.33 4.85 10.05
CA HIS A 99 13.49 5.74 10.10
C HIS A 99 13.14 7.06 10.79
N GLU A 100 11.99 7.64 10.42
CA GLU A 100 11.50 8.86 11.05
C GLU A 100 11.25 8.65 12.55
N SER A 101 10.53 7.57 12.91
CA SER A 101 10.30 7.23 14.32
C SER A 101 11.61 7.00 15.09
N TYR A 102 12.61 6.34 14.49
CA TYR A 102 13.91 6.10 15.12
C TYR A 102 14.63 7.41 15.46
N ARG A 103 14.59 8.38 14.54
CA ARG A 103 15.18 9.72 14.73
C ARG A 103 14.42 10.52 15.79
N LEU A 104 13.08 10.52 15.72
CA LEU A 104 12.23 11.21 16.69
C LEU A 104 12.48 10.69 18.11
N LEU A 105 12.60 9.37 18.31
CA LEU A 105 12.88 8.80 19.62
C LEU A 105 14.25 9.25 20.16
N ALA A 106 15.28 9.37 19.32
CA ALA A 106 16.56 9.91 19.77
C ALA A 106 16.43 11.36 20.28
N THR A 107 15.65 12.19 19.59
CA THR A 107 15.35 13.56 20.02
C THR A 107 14.57 13.59 21.35
N VAL A 108 13.51 12.78 21.48
CA VAL A 108 12.69 12.72 22.70
C VAL A 108 13.52 12.22 23.89
N ILE A 109 14.38 11.22 23.69
CA ILE A 109 15.30 10.73 24.72
C ILE A 109 16.20 11.86 25.22
N GLY A 110 16.77 12.67 24.32
CA GLY A 110 17.60 13.82 24.69
C GLY A 110 16.83 14.87 25.49
N MET A 111 15.64 15.25 25.01
CA MET A 111 14.77 16.23 25.67
C MET A 111 14.32 15.85 27.08
N ILE A 112 14.29 14.55 27.40
CA ILE A 112 13.94 14.05 28.73
C ILE A 112 15.20 13.88 29.59
N ARG A 113 16.29 13.38 29.00
CA ARG A 113 17.54 13.10 29.72
C ARG A 113 18.20 14.37 30.22
N GLU A 114 18.33 15.39 29.37
CA GLU A 114 19.05 16.63 29.72
C GLU A 114 18.46 17.30 30.97
N PRO A 115 17.14 17.58 31.06
CA PRO A 115 16.58 18.18 32.27
C PRO A 115 16.66 17.29 33.51
N LEU A 116 16.62 15.96 33.36
CA LEU A 116 16.75 15.03 34.49
C LEU A 116 18.16 15.02 35.08
N GLU A 117 19.19 15.18 34.24
CA GLU A 117 20.60 15.25 34.67
C GLU A 117 20.96 16.60 35.30
N GLU A 118 20.20 17.66 35.00
CA GLU A 118 20.40 19.01 35.54
C GLU A 118 19.71 19.25 36.90
N LEU A 119 18.91 18.30 37.40
CA LEU A 119 18.24 18.44 38.70
C LEU A 119 19.26 18.42 39.85
N PRO A 120 19.17 19.34 40.83
CA PRO A 120 20.09 19.36 41.95
C PRO A 120 19.77 18.23 42.94
N ASP A 121 20.83 17.65 43.53
CA ASP A 121 20.72 16.48 44.44
C ASP A 121 19.83 16.70 45.67
N ASP A 122 19.62 17.95 46.07
CA ASP A 122 18.78 18.35 47.20
C ASP A 122 17.32 18.67 46.82
N PHE A 123 16.94 18.45 45.55
CA PHE A 123 15.57 18.67 45.09
C PHE A 123 14.58 17.70 45.75
N GLU A 124 13.53 18.25 46.35
CA GLU A 124 12.48 17.46 46.98
C GLU A 124 11.78 16.54 45.96
N GLY A 125 11.85 15.23 46.18
CA GLY A 125 11.26 14.22 45.29
C GLY A 125 12.16 13.78 44.12
N ILE A 126 13.45 14.15 44.12
CA ILE A 126 14.40 13.77 43.06
C ILE A 126 14.46 12.26 42.81
N GLU A 127 14.46 11.42 43.85
CA GLU A 127 14.50 9.95 43.69
C GLU A 127 13.31 9.42 42.88
N SER A 128 12.12 9.99 43.11
CA SER A 128 10.90 9.59 42.39
C SER A 128 10.95 10.04 40.92
N LEU A 129 11.40 11.28 40.67
CA LEU A 129 11.57 11.80 39.32
C LEU A 129 12.65 11.04 38.53
N GLN A 130 13.78 10.75 39.16
CA GLN A 130 14.86 9.96 38.56
C GLN A 130 14.38 8.54 38.25
N SER A 131 13.69 7.87 39.18
CA SER A 131 13.15 6.53 38.94
C SER A 131 12.17 6.50 37.76
N ALA A 132 11.20 7.43 37.74
CA ALA A 132 10.24 7.54 36.64
C ALA A 132 10.91 7.91 35.30
N GLY A 133 11.88 8.82 35.35
CA GLY A 133 12.69 9.25 34.21
C GLY A 133 13.52 8.12 33.61
N LEU A 134 14.27 7.39 34.43
CA LEU A 134 15.06 6.24 34.01
C LEU A 134 14.20 5.13 33.40
N ASN A 135 13.04 4.83 34.00
CA ASN A 135 12.09 3.86 33.45
C ASN A 135 11.57 4.31 32.07
N THR A 136 11.26 5.60 31.92
CA THR A 136 10.81 6.18 30.64
C THR A 136 11.92 6.11 29.58
N LEU A 137 13.13 6.55 29.92
CA LEU A 137 14.29 6.54 29.03
C LEU A 137 14.67 5.11 28.60
N SER A 138 14.55 4.14 29.51
CA SER A 138 14.74 2.71 29.21
C SER A 138 13.74 2.21 28.18
N GLY A 139 12.45 2.48 28.39
CA GLY A 139 11.39 2.08 27.44
C GLY A 139 11.54 2.72 26.06
N LEU A 140 11.90 4.01 26.00
CA LEU A 140 12.17 4.71 24.74
C LEU A 140 13.43 4.16 24.05
N GLY A 141 14.46 3.79 24.82
CA GLY A 141 15.66 3.11 24.34
C GLY A 141 15.33 1.78 23.67
N SER A 142 14.56 0.91 24.34
CA SER A 142 14.12 -0.37 23.79
C SER A 142 13.28 -0.20 22.52
N ALA A 143 12.36 0.76 22.50
CA ALA A 143 11.56 1.05 21.30
C ALA A 143 12.46 1.49 20.12
N ARG A 144 13.51 2.27 20.39
CA ARG A 144 14.48 2.70 19.38
C ARG A 144 15.31 1.52 18.85
N GLU A 145 15.69 0.57 19.70
CA GLU A 145 16.37 -0.66 19.30
C GLU A 145 15.48 -1.53 18.39
N SER A 146 14.21 -1.71 18.74
CA SER A 146 13.25 -2.43 17.89
C SER A 146 13.06 -1.76 16.52
N LEU A 147 13.06 -0.43 16.46
CA LEU A 147 13.01 0.31 15.20
C LEU A 147 14.30 0.13 14.36
N ALA A 148 15.48 0.07 15.00
CA ALA A 148 16.73 -0.23 14.31
C ALA A 148 16.73 -1.64 13.70
N GLU A 149 16.21 -2.63 14.42
CA GLU A 149 16.05 -3.99 13.91
C GLU A 149 15.11 -4.02 12.70
N LEU A 150 13.96 -3.33 12.79
CA LEU A 150 13.02 -3.21 11.67
C LEU A 150 13.65 -2.56 10.44
N LEU A 151 14.47 -1.52 10.64
CA LEU A 151 15.23 -0.87 9.57
C LEU A 151 16.24 -1.82 8.92
N SER A 152 16.97 -2.60 9.73
CA SER A 152 17.92 -3.60 9.24
C SER A 152 17.22 -4.65 8.37
N VAL A 153 16.16 -5.27 8.89
CA VAL A 153 15.40 -6.32 8.18
C VAL A 153 14.76 -5.78 6.90
N SER A 154 14.17 -4.59 6.95
CA SER A 154 13.54 -4.00 5.77
C SER A 154 14.56 -3.59 4.70
N GLY A 155 15.73 -3.09 5.08
CA GLY A 155 16.84 -2.82 4.17
C GLY A 155 17.34 -4.08 3.47
N ASP A 156 17.57 -5.17 4.21
CA ASP A 156 17.99 -6.46 3.65
C ASP A 156 16.98 -7.00 2.63
N ILE A 157 15.69 -6.87 2.91
CA ILE A 157 14.62 -7.29 2.00
C ILE A 157 14.68 -6.46 0.72
N LEU A 158 14.79 -5.13 0.81
CA LEU A 158 14.83 -4.25 -0.36
C LEU A 158 16.06 -4.53 -1.23
N LEU A 159 17.24 -4.70 -0.62
CA LEU A 159 18.48 -5.02 -1.33
C LEU A 159 18.38 -6.36 -2.07
N LYS A 160 17.89 -7.42 -1.42
CA LYS A 160 17.68 -8.73 -2.06
C LYS A 160 16.74 -8.63 -3.25
N ARG A 161 15.67 -7.82 -3.14
CA ARG A 161 14.71 -7.62 -4.23
C ARG A 161 15.32 -6.86 -5.40
N GLU A 162 16.10 -5.82 -5.12
CA GLU A 162 16.80 -5.06 -6.16
C GLU A 162 17.79 -5.94 -6.94
N GLN A 163 18.54 -6.80 -6.24
CA GLN A 163 19.44 -7.77 -6.88
C GLN A 163 18.70 -8.76 -7.78
N VAL A 164 17.57 -9.32 -7.33
CA VAL A 164 16.72 -10.21 -8.14
C VAL A 164 16.17 -9.49 -9.37
N ARG A 165 15.79 -8.22 -9.24
CA ARG A 165 15.28 -7.42 -10.34
C ARG A 165 16.38 -7.13 -11.38
N LEU A 166 17.58 -6.79 -10.94
CA LEU A 166 18.74 -6.52 -11.82
C LEU A 166 19.22 -7.80 -12.52
N GLY A 167 19.24 -8.94 -11.83
CA GLY A 167 19.61 -10.24 -12.41
C GLY A 167 18.60 -10.76 -13.44
N LYS A 168 17.33 -10.33 -13.39
CA LYS A 168 16.32 -10.62 -14.43
C LYS A 168 16.37 -9.67 -15.63
N ALA A 169 17.20 -8.63 -15.57
CA ALA A 169 17.32 -7.60 -16.61
C ALA A 169 18.56 -7.78 -17.52
N GLN A 170 19.40 -8.79 -17.29
CA GLN A 170 20.46 -9.20 -18.21
C GLN A 170 19.92 -10.24 -19.22
N PRO A 171 20.17 -10.04 -20.53
CA PRO A 171 19.62 -10.86 -21.61
C PRO A 171 20.17 -12.29 -21.66
#